data_AF-A0A960N4K2-F1
#
_entry.id   AF-A0A960N4K2-F1
#
_cell.length_a   1.000
_cell.length_b   1.000
_cell.length_c   1.000
_cell.angle_alpha   90.00
_cell.angle_beta   90.00
_cell.angle_gamma   90.00
#
_symmetry.space_group_name_H-M   'P 1'
#
loop_
_entity.id
_entity.type
_entity.pdbx_description
1 polymer ?
#
loop_
_entity_poly.entity_id
_entity_poly.type
_entity_poly.pdbx_seq_one_letter_code
_entity_poly.pdbx_strand_id
1 'polypeptide(L)'
;MINGSFVFGLDGDDVSVFDRTVNWAVECGITTATFHIATPYPGTAFYEQMRSTGRMLTDNWDLYDTRHVTFEPAGMKPKDLKDGYDRAYREFYTWSSIVRSSLFHGSPKHQLKHFFYAGGWKKFEPLWNLVIQMKRLRLMTPLLEGILSKVSRQEADA
;
A
#
# COMPACT_ATOMS: atom_id res chain seq x y z
N MET A 1 -6.78 -10.21 -8.13
CA MET A 1 -6.06 -9.53 -7.05
C MET A 1 -6.03 -8.06 -7.39
N ILE A 2 -6.42 -7.21 -6.45
CA ILE A 2 -6.53 -5.77 -6.65
C ILE A 2 -5.55 -5.09 -5.71
N ASN A 3 -4.77 -4.14 -6.23
CA ASN A 3 -3.96 -3.23 -5.44
C ASN A 3 -4.70 -1.89 -5.32
N GLY A 4 -5.03 -1.47 -4.10
CA GLY A 4 -5.61 -0.15 -3.84
C GLY A 4 -4.51 0.90 -3.70
N SER A 5 -4.66 2.03 -4.39
CA SER A 5 -3.77 3.19 -4.27
C SER A 5 -4.54 4.35 -3.66
N PHE A 6 -4.09 4.86 -2.52
CA PHE A 6 -4.79 5.87 -1.74
C PHE A 6 -3.87 7.05 -1.42
N VAL A 7 -4.42 8.26 -1.39
CA VAL A 7 -3.70 9.51 -1.11
C VAL A 7 -4.31 10.17 0.12
N PHE A 8 -3.46 10.62 1.05
CA PHE A 8 -3.86 11.34 2.26
C PHE A 8 -3.28 12.77 2.27
N GLY A 9 -3.94 13.66 2.99
CA GLY A 9 -3.50 15.03 3.26
C GLY A 9 -4.15 16.08 2.36
N LEU A 10 -5.17 15.70 1.58
CA LEU A 10 -5.95 16.67 0.82
C LEU A 10 -6.79 17.54 1.78
N ASP A 11 -7.24 18.72 1.34
CA ASP A 11 -7.87 19.71 2.23
C ASP A 11 -9.20 19.26 2.86
N GLY A 12 -9.85 18.23 2.30
CA GLY A 12 -11.03 17.59 2.88
C GLY A 12 -10.72 16.51 3.91
N ASP A 13 -9.45 16.18 4.13
CA ASP A 13 -9.02 15.14 5.05
C ASP A 13 -8.90 15.67 6.48
N ASP A 14 -9.41 14.88 7.41
CA ASP A 14 -9.19 15.02 8.85
C ASP A 14 -8.44 13.80 9.40
N VAL A 15 -8.08 13.82 10.68
CA VAL A 15 -7.33 12.73 11.32
C VAL A 15 -8.06 11.38 11.31
N SER A 16 -9.38 11.34 11.04
CA SER A 16 -10.14 10.09 10.95
C SER A 16 -10.00 9.40 9.59
N VAL A 17 -9.48 10.10 8.56
CA VAL A 17 -9.40 9.56 7.19
C VAL A 17 -8.57 8.28 7.10
N PHE A 18 -7.52 8.16 7.91
CA PHE A 18 -6.61 7.02 7.92
C PHE A 18 -7.35 5.74 8.30
N ASP A 19 -8.05 5.77 9.43
CA ASP A 19 -8.75 4.60 9.95
C ASP A 19 -9.96 4.27 9.09
N ARG A 20 -10.69 5.28 8.59
CA ARG A 20 -11.79 5.07 7.62
C ARG A 20 -11.32 4.37 6.34
N THR A 21 -10.21 4.82 5.78
CA THR A 21 -9.67 4.27 4.52
C THR A 21 -9.17 2.85 4.72
N VAL A 22 -8.44 2.58 5.81
CA VAL A 22 -7.96 1.22 6.13
C VAL A 22 -9.13 0.27 6.36
N ASN A 23 -10.11 0.68 7.18
CA ASN A 23 -11.28 -0.14 7.49
C ASN A 23 -12.06 -0.48 6.21
N TRP A 24 -12.32 0.52 5.37
CA TRP A 24 -12.98 0.32 4.08
C TRP A 24 -12.21 -0.64 3.18
N ALA A 25 -10.89 -0.44 3.03
CA ALA A 25 -10.07 -1.29 2.16
C ALA A 25 -10.03 -2.76 2.66
N VAL A 26 -9.98 -2.98 3.98
CA VAL A 26 -10.06 -4.32 4.57
C VAL A 26 -11.46 -4.93 4.37
N GLU A 27 -12.52 -4.16 4.55
CA GLU A 27 -13.90 -4.61 4.37
C GLU A 27 -14.24 -4.96 2.91
N CYS A 28 -13.65 -4.25 1.95
CA CYS A 28 -13.77 -4.57 0.52
C CYS A 28 -12.86 -5.72 0.07
N GLY A 29 -12.06 -6.33 0.96
CA GLY A 29 -11.19 -7.43 0.60
C GLY A 29 -10.00 -7.03 -0.29
N ILE A 30 -9.53 -5.78 -0.22
CA ILE A 30 -8.39 -5.31 -1.02
C ILE A 30 -7.16 -6.15 -0.70
N THR A 31 -6.48 -6.62 -1.76
CA THR A 31 -5.40 -7.59 -1.64
C THR A 31 -4.11 -6.97 -1.12
N THR A 32 -3.76 -5.82 -1.67
CA THR A 32 -2.61 -5.01 -1.28
C THR A 32 -3.02 -3.55 -1.33
N ALA A 33 -2.45 -2.73 -0.45
CA ALA A 33 -2.67 -1.29 -0.48
C ALA A 33 -1.34 -0.54 -0.49
N THR A 34 -1.30 0.52 -1.29
CA THR A 34 -0.24 1.52 -1.31
C THR A 34 -0.87 2.84 -0.87
N PHE A 35 -0.42 3.37 0.27
CA PHE A 35 -0.81 4.69 0.73
C PHE A 35 0.27 5.70 0.33
N HIS A 36 -0.15 6.93 0.07
CA HIS A 36 0.70 8.06 -0.32
C HIS A 36 0.31 9.30 0.48
N ILE A 37 1.30 10.14 0.79
CA ILE A 37 1.07 11.52 1.20
C ILE A 37 0.97 12.38 -0.06
N ALA A 38 -0.07 13.20 -0.15
CA ALA A 38 -0.25 14.17 -1.23
C ALA A 38 1.02 15.01 -1.36
N THR A 39 1.61 15.08 -2.56
CA THR A 39 2.88 15.77 -2.77
C THR A 39 2.67 16.87 -3.82
N PRO A 40 2.82 18.15 -3.46
CA PRO A 40 2.70 19.25 -4.40
C PRO A 40 3.89 19.27 -5.36
N TYR A 41 3.78 18.69 -6.54
CA TYR A 41 4.86 18.72 -7.53
C TYR A 41 4.89 20.02 -8.35
N PRO A 42 6.08 20.60 -8.64
CA PRO A 42 6.18 21.80 -9.47
C PRO A 42 5.42 21.69 -10.79
N GLY A 43 4.72 22.76 -11.15
CA GLY A 43 3.87 22.79 -12.36
C GLY A 43 2.50 22.14 -12.20
N THR A 44 2.18 21.54 -11.05
CA THR A 44 0.82 21.08 -10.75
C THR A 44 -0.03 22.19 -10.13
N ALA A 45 -1.35 22.14 -10.36
CA ALA A 45 -2.28 23.05 -9.71
C ALA A 45 -2.21 22.96 -8.17
N PHE A 46 -1.95 21.76 -7.63
CA PHE A 46 -1.80 21.56 -6.20
C PHE A 46 -0.57 22.29 -5.65
N TYR A 47 0.56 22.29 -6.37
CA TYR A 47 1.75 23.05 -5.98
C TYR A 47 1.50 24.55 -5.98
N GLU A 48 0.87 25.09 -7.03
CA GLU A 48 0.55 26.53 -7.07
C GLU A 48 -0.41 26.93 -5.95
N GLN A 49 -1.36 26.07 -5.60
CA GLN A 49 -2.25 26.29 -4.47
C GLN A 49 -1.49 26.30 -3.14
N MET A 50 -0.65 25.29 -2.86
CA MET A 50 0.12 25.23 -1.61
C MET A 50 1.11 26.40 -1.49
N ARG A 51 1.71 26.82 -2.60
CA ARG A 51 2.64 27.95 -2.65
C ARG A 51 1.93 29.29 -2.41
N SER A 52 0.84 29.56 -3.13
CA SER A 52 0.09 30.82 -3.02
C SER A 52 -0.58 31.02 -1.65
N THR A 53 -0.92 29.93 -0.97
CA THR A 53 -1.49 29.94 0.39
C THR A 53 -0.44 29.91 1.50
N GLY A 54 0.86 29.88 1.15
CA GLY A 54 1.95 29.89 2.13
C GLY A 54 2.10 28.59 2.92
N ARG A 55 1.59 27.47 2.41
CA ARG A 55 1.56 26.17 3.09
C ARG A 55 2.74 25.26 2.74
N MET A 56 3.69 25.69 1.91
CA MET A 56 4.88 24.90 1.59
C MET A 56 5.81 24.81 2.81
N LEU A 57 6.27 23.61 3.17
CA LEU A 57 7.18 23.41 4.30
C LEU A 57 8.66 23.34 3.89
N THR A 58 8.94 22.95 2.64
CA THR A 58 10.31 22.77 2.15
C THR A 58 10.37 22.81 0.63
N ASP A 59 11.45 23.36 0.08
CA ASP A 59 11.81 23.27 -1.35
C ASP A 59 12.87 22.17 -1.61
N ASN A 60 13.18 21.34 -0.61
CA ASN A 60 14.10 20.21 -0.80
C ASN A 60 13.40 19.08 -1.58
N TRP A 61 13.70 18.99 -2.86
CA TRP A 61 13.11 18.01 -3.79
C TRP A 61 13.39 16.55 -3.43
N ASP A 62 14.46 16.26 -2.68
CA ASP A 62 14.76 14.91 -2.22
C ASP A 62 13.66 14.34 -1.30
N LEU A 63 12.82 15.22 -0.72
CA LEU A 63 11.70 14.84 0.15
C LEU A 63 10.38 14.64 -0.63
N TYR A 64 10.34 14.86 -1.95
CA TYR A 64 9.10 14.81 -2.74
C TYR A 64 8.81 13.38 -3.24
N ASP A 65 8.82 12.42 -2.31
CA ASP A 65 8.82 10.98 -2.58
C ASP A 65 7.48 10.27 -2.26
N THR A 66 6.42 11.06 -2.02
CA THR A 66 5.08 10.60 -1.56
C THR A 66 5.03 9.98 -0.17
N ARG A 67 6.11 10.10 0.62
CA ARG A 67 6.22 9.55 1.99
C ARG A 67 6.57 10.61 3.04
N HIS A 68 7.16 11.72 2.61
CA HIS A 68 7.41 12.86 3.48
C HIS A 68 6.33 13.93 3.32
N VAL A 69 6.09 14.65 4.40
CA VAL A 69 5.15 15.77 4.42
C VAL A 69 5.90 17.03 4.04
N THR A 70 5.61 17.56 2.85
CA THR A 70 6.29 18.73 2.26
C THR A 70 5.43 20.00 2.26
N PHE A 71 4.21 19.92 2.80
CA PHE A 71 3.26 21.02 2.93
C PHE A 71 2.46 20.89 4.23
N GLU A 72 1.85 21.98 4.69
CA GLU A 72 0.94 22.00 5.84
C GLU A 72 -0.47 21.61 5.38
N PRO A 73 -1.06 20.49 5.84
CA PRO A 73 -2.43 20.13 5.49
C PRO A 73 -3.45 21.03 6.21
N ALA A 74 -4.61 21.28 5.59
CA ALA A 74 -5.60 22.21 6.15
C ALA A 74 -6.32 21.67 7.40
N GLY A 75 -6.59 20.36 7.45
CA GLY A 75 -7.42 19.73 8.49
C GLY A 75 -6.66 19.05 9.63
N MET A 76 -5.32 19.07 9.62
CA MET A 76 -4.49 18.40 10.64
C MET A 76 -3.08 18.98 10.69
N LYS A 77 -2.27 18.62 11.69
CA LYS A 77 -0.87 19.03 11.71
C LYS A 77 -0.04 18.15 10.75
N PRO A 78 1.08 18.67 10.20
CA PRO A 78 2.01 17.87 9.40
C PRO A 78 2.45 16.57 10.08
N LYS A 79 2.67 16.62 11.40
CA LYS A 79 3.02 15.45 12.19
C LYS A 79 1.89 14.41 12.22
N ASP A 80 0.64 14.85 12.38
CA ASP A 80 -0.52 13.96 12.43
C ASP A 80 -0.71 13.24 11.09
N LEU A 81 -0.44 13.95 9.98
CA LEU A 81 -0.44 13.35 8.64
C LEU A 81 0.61 12.25 8.51
N LYS A 82 1.85 12.49 8.97
CA LYS A 82 2.91 11.48 8.91
C LYS A 82 2.62 10.27 9.81
N ASP A 83 2.20 10.52 11.05
CA ASP A 83 1.89 9.47 12.01
C ASP A 83 0.68 8.63 11.54
N GLY A 84 -0.34 9.28 10.97
CA GLY A 84 -1.52 8.64 10.40
C GLY A 84 -1.19 7.78 9.18
N TYR A 85 -0.37 8.30 8.27
CA TYR A 85 0.16 7.55 7.12
C TYR A 85 0.92 6.28 7.56
N ASP A 86 1.82 6.39 8.54
CA ASP A 86 2.59 5.26 9.05
C ASP A 86 1.67 4.24 9.76
N ARG A 87 0.68 4.73 10.51
CA ARG A 87 -0.35 3.90 11.14
C ARG A 87 -1.17 3.15 10.11
N ALA A 88 -1.59 3.80 9.02
CA ALA A 88 -2.39 3.16 7.97
C ALA A 88 -1.66 1.96 7.36
N TYR A 89 -0.36 2.11 7.07
CA TYR A 89 0.48 1.00 6.61
C TYR A 89 0.65 -0.12 7.63
N ARG A 90 0.76 0.20 8.92
CA ARG A 90 0.87 -0.80 9.98
C ARG A 90 -0.44 -1.58 10.14
N GLU A 91 -1.57 -0.88 10.22
CA GLU A 91 -2.89 -1.46 10.46
C GLU A 91 -3.40 -2.32 9.30
N PHE A 92 -3.26 -1.84 8.06
CA PHE A 92 -3.69 -2.59 6.87
C PHE A 92 -2.98 -3.95 6.74
N TYR A 93 -1.70 -4.01 7.13
CA TYR A 93 -0.87 -5.21 7.03
C TYR A 93 -0.74 -5.99 8.35
N THR A 94 -1.61 -5.75 9.34
CA THR A 94 -1.71 -6.64 10.51
C THR A 94 -2.27 -8.00 10.11
N TRP A 95 -1.93 -9.04 10.86
CA TRP A 95 -2.45 -10.39 10.61
C TRP A 95 -3.97 -10.46 10.68
N SER A 96 -4.60 -9.72 11.60
CA SER A 96 -6.05 -9.60 11.71
C SER A 96 -6.67 -8.99 10.47
N SER A 97 -6.10 -7.90 9.94
CA SER A 97 -6.58 -7.26 8.70
C SER A 97 -6.40 -8.16 7.48
N ILE A 98 -5.28 -8.87 7.37
CA ILE A 98 -5.04 -9.82 6.28
C ILE A 98 -6.04 -10.97 6.33
N VAL A 99 -6.29 -11.56 7.51
CA VAL A 99 -7.29 -12.61 7.68
C VAL A 99 -8.68 -12.09 7.33
N ARG A 100 -9.09 -10.95 7.90
CA ARG A 100 -10.40 -10.33 7.65
C ARG A 100 -10.61 -10.03 6.16
N SER A 101 -9.62 -9.42 5.49
CA SER A 101 -9.65 -9.12 4.05
C SER A 101 -9.67 -10.41 3.20
N SER A 102 -8.94 -11.45 3.61
CA SER A 102 -8.94 -12.73 2.89
C SER A 102 -10.30 -13.41 2.91
N LEU A 103 -11.00 -13.40 4.05
CA LEU A 103 -12.30 -14.05 4.26
C LEU A 103 -13.44 -13.44 3.42
N PHE A 104 -13.26 -12.23 2.88
CA PHE A 104 -14.21 -11.59 1.95
C PHE A 104 -14.45 -12.40 0.67
N HIS A 105 -13.48 -13.22 0.24
CA HIS A 105 -13.58 -13.97 -1.01
C HIS A 105 -14.37 -15.26 -0.80
N GLY A 106 -15.46 -15.47 -1.56
CA GLY A 106 -16.36 -16.63 -1.40
C GLY A 106 -15.77 -18.01 -1.74
N SER A 107 -14.51 -18.12 -2.17
CA SER A 107 -13.86 -19.40 -2.49
C SER A 107 -12.65 -19.65 -1.59
N PRO A 108 -12.58 -20.80 -0.88
CA PRO A 108 -11.44 -21.15 -0.01
C PRO A 108 -10.08 -21.10 -0.72
N LYS A 109 -10.02 -21.44 -2.02
CA LYS A 109 -8.79 -21.35 -2.82
C LYS A 109 -8.33 -19.89 -3.01
N HIS A 110 -9.27 -18.95 -3.16
CA HIS A 110 -8.96 -17.53 -3.31
C HIS A 110 -8.55 -16.89 -1.97
N GLN A 111 -9.17 -17.30 -0.87
CA GLN A 111 -8.79 -16.87 0.48
C GLN A 111 -7.34 -17.28 0.79
N LEU A 112 -6.99 -18.52 0.50
CA LEU A 112 -5.63 -19.04 0.73
C LEU A 112 -4.58 -18.33 -0.14
N LYS A 113 -4.87 -18.11 -1.43
CA LYS A 113 -3.98 -17.37 -2.33
C LYS A 113 -3.78 -15.92 -1.89
N HIS A 114 -4.85 -15.25 -1.44
CA HIS A 114 -4.80 -13.90 -0.91
C HIS A 114 -3.96 -13.84 0.38
N PHE A 115 -4.21 -14.74 1.34
CA PHE A 115 -3.46 -14.80 2.59
C PHE A 115 -1.95 -15.02 2.37
N PHE A 116 -1.56 -15.98 1.52
CA PHE A 116 -0.16 -16.22 1.22
C PHE A 116 0.50 -15.10 0.42
N TYR A 117 -0.24 -14.36 -0.42
CA TYR A 117 0.33 -13.23 -1.14
C TYR A 117 0.52 -12.01 -0.23
N ALA A 118 -0.52 -11.63 0.54
CA ALA A 118 -0.48 -10.49 1.46
C ALA A 118 0.44 -10.73 2.66
N GLY A 119 0.39 -11.93 3.25
CA GLY A 119 1.27 -12.34 4.35
C GLY A 119 2.67 -12.70 3.88
N GLY A 120 2.78 -13.45 2.78
CA GLY A 120 4.05 -13.89 2.22
C GLY A 120 4.91 -12.71 1.78
N TRP A 121 4.44 -11.82 0.90
CA TRP A 121 5.32 -10.79 0.33
C TRP A 121 5.94 -9.85 1.37
N LYS A 122 5.22 -9.49 2.45
CA LYS A 122 5.73 -8.57 3.49
C LYS A 122 6.51 -9.25 4.62
N LYS A 123 6.23 -10.53 4.93
CA LYS A 123 6.92 -11.28 6.01
C LYS A 123 8.06 -12.15 5.49
N PHE A 124 8.06 -12.53 4.22
CA PHE A 124 9.18 -13.21 3.60
C PHE A 124 10.35 -12.27 3.31
N GLU A 125 10.17 -10.95 3.32
CA GLU A 125 11.23 -10.01 2.94
C GLU A 125 12.60 -10.27 3.61
N PRO A 126 12.69 -10.59 4.93
CA PRO A 126 13.96 -10.95 5.56
C PRO A 126 14.53 -12.28 5.06
N LEU A 127 13.68 -13.28 4.86
CA LEU A 127 14.07 -14.59 4.32
C LEU A 127 14.46 -14.47 2.84
N TRP A 128 13.81 -13.58 2.10
CA TRP A 128 14.12 -13.30 0.71
C TRP A 128 15.45 -12.59 0.57
N ASN A 129 15.67 -11.57 1.39
CA ASN A 129 16.96 -10.89 1.52
C ASN A 129 18.07 -11.88 1.88
N LEU A 130 17.81 -12.83 2.79
CA LEU A 130 18.76 -13.89 3.14
C LEU A 130 19.10 -14.76 1.91
N VAL A 131 18.10 -15.21 1.15
CA VAL A 131 18.33 -16.06 -0.05
C VAL A 131 19.06 -15.30 -1.16
N ILE A 132 18.77 -14.00 -1.33
CA ILE A 132 19.47 -13.11 -2.26
C ILE A 132 20.93 -12.93 -1.82
N GLN A 133 21.18 -12.65 -0.53
CA GLN A 133 22.51 -12.51 0.05
C GLN A 133 23.33 -13.80 -0.06
N MET A 134 22.69 -14.97 0.09
CA MET A 134 23.32 -16.27 -0.11
C MET A 134 23.55 -16.62 -1.60
N LYS A 135 23.16 -15.76 -2.55
CA LYS A 135 23.21 -16.00 -4.00
C LYS A 135 22.55 -17.33 -4.41
N ARG A 136 21.53 -17.76 -3.66
CA ARG A 136 20.82 -19.04 -3.86
C ARG A 136 19.51 -18.91 -4.64
N LEU A 137 19.28 -17.78 -5.30
CA LEU A 137 18.09 -17.52 -6.12
C LEU A 137 17.75 -18.66 -7.09
N ARG A 138 18.76 -19.30 -7.69
CA ARG A 138 18.56 -20.41 -8.63
C ARG A 138 17.83 -21.63 -8.03
N LEU A 139 17.96 -21.89 -6.73
CA LEU A 139 17.27 -23.00 -6.06
C LEU A 139 15.76 -22.76 -5.91
N MET A 140 15.34 -21.49 -5.86
CA MET A 140 13.95 -21.11 -5.65
C MET A 140 13.19 -20.86 -6.95
N THR A 141 13.89 -20.71 -8.07
CA THR A 141 13.29 -20.48 -9.41
C THR A 141 12.16 -21.44 -9.75
N PRO A 142 12.31 -22.78 -9.58
CA PRO A 142 11.24 -23.71 -9.96
C PRO A 142 9.98 -23.57 -9.08
N LEU A 143 10.17 -23.24 -7.79
CA LEU A 143 9.07 -23.01 -6.87
C LEU A 143 8.32 -21.72 -7.21
N LEU A 144 9.06 -20.65 -7.55
CA LEU A 144 8.47 -19.39 -7.97
C LEU A 144 7.76 -19.50 -9.30
N GLU A 145 8.36 -20.18 -10.28
CA GLU A 145 7.74 -20.47 -11.56
C GLU A 145 6.46 -21.29 -11.37
N GLY A 146 6.44 -22.27 -10.46
CA GLY A 146 5.23 -23.02 -10.11
C GLY A 146 4.12 -22.14 -9.53
N ILE A 147 4.45 -21.24 -8.60
CA ILE A 147 3.48 -20.35 -7.93
C ILE A 147 2.98 -19.23 -8.85
N LEU A 148 3.86 -18.70 -9.71
CA LEU A 148 3.57 -17.59 -10.64
C LEU A 148 3.06 -18.06 -11.99
N SER A 149 3.15 -19.37 -12.30
CA SER A 149 2.59 -19.92 -13.53
C SER A 149 1.10 -19.58 -13.64
N LYS A 150 0.70 -19.07 -14.81
CA LYS A 150 -0.70 -18.76 -15.08
C LYS A 150 -1.51 -20.06 -15.01
N VAL A 151 -2.55 -20.08 -14.17
CA VAL A 151 -3.61 -21.09 -14.27
C VAL A 151 -4.35 -20.82 -15.58
N SER A 152 -4.04 -21.59 -16.63
CA SER A 152 -4.87 -21.62 -17.84
C SER A 152 -6.21 -22.25 -17.48
N ARG A 153 -7.30 -21.61 -17.91
CA ARG A 153 -8.59 -22.32 -18.01
C ARG A 153 -8.42 -23.33 -19.13
N GLN A 154 -8.70 -24.61 -18.84
CA GLN A 154 -9.04 -25.55 -19.91
C GLN A 154 -10.31 -25.02 -20.57
N GLU A 155 -10.20 -24.58 -21.82
CA GLU A 155 -11.36 -24.53 -22.71
C GLU A 155 -11.86 -25.97 -22.85
N ALA A 156 -13.12 -26.18 -22.48
CA ALA A 156 -13.78 -27.46 -22.61
C ALA A 156 -13.85 -27.85 -24.08
N ASP A 157 -13.48 -29.09 -24.35
CA ASP A 157 -13.55 -29.73 -25.66
C ASP A 157 -14.93 -29.51 -26.31
N ALA A 158 -14.91 -29.05 -27.55
CA ALA A 158 -16.05 -29.01 -28.47
C ALA A 158 -16.19 -30.33 -29.23
#